data_AF-A0A7V2RL89-F1
#
_entry.id   AF-A0A7V2RL89-F1
#
_cell.length_a   1.000
_cell.length_b   1.000
_cell.length_c   1.000
_cell.angle_alpha   90.00
_cell.angle_beta   90.00
_cell.angle_gamma   90.00
#
_symmetry.space_group_name_H-M   'P 1'
#
loop_
_entity.id
_entity.type
_entity.pdbx_description
1 polymer ?
#
loop_
_entity_poly.entity_id
_entity_poly.type
_entity_poly.pdbx_seq_one_letter_code
_entity_poly.pdbx_strand_id
1 'polypeptide(L)'
;MERQKQLETCLVISTGLIVFWFINGAKIFLTIALFIGLIGIFVPALAKWINWAWYKISDIMGFVMSKVLLSIVFFGFLFPVSLLNKLFKKNPLQLKKQSDTYWTERKHKYSAKDLEDVW
;
A
#
# COMPACT_ATOMS: atom_id res chain seq x y z
N MET A 1 23.72 8.34 -7.74
CA MET A 1 22.80 8.33 -8.90
C MET A 1 23.58 8.71 -10.12
N GLU A 2 23.50 7.91 -11.17
CA GLU A 2 24.10 8.24 -12.46
C GLU A 2 23.47 9.49 -13.05
N ARG A 3 24.28 10.30 -13.73
CA ARG A 3 23.85 11.55 -14.38
C ARG A 3 22.71 11.33 -15.37
N GLN A 4 22.65 10.16 -16.02
CA GLN A 4 21.58 9.78 -16.94
C GLN A 4 20.20 9.81 -16.26
N LYS A 5 20.06 9.18 -15.08
CA LYS A 5 18.80 9.18 -14.33
C LYS A 5 18.33 10.58 -13.91
N GLN A 6 19.27 11.48 -13.63
CA GLN A 6 18.95 12.87 -13.30
C GLN A 6 18.39 13.62 -14.52
N LEU A 7 18.99 13.41 -15.69
CA LEU A 7 18.52 13.98 -16.95
C LEU A 7 17.17 13.41 -17.36
N GLU A 8 16.98 12.08 -17.25
CA GLU A 8 15.70 11.41 -17.48
C GLU A 8 14.61 12.00 -16.58
N THR A 9 14.89 12.22 -15.29
CA THR A 9 13.93 12.82 -14.36
C THR A 9 13.56 14.25 -14.77
N CYS A 10 14.54 15.08 -15.11
CA CYS A 10 14.28 16.45 -15.60
C CYS A 10 13.45 16.44 -16.90
N LEU A 11 13.73 15.50 -17.82
CA LEU A 11 12.98 15.34 -19.06
C LEU A 11 11.55 14.85 -18.83
N VAL A 12 11.34 13.90 -17.92
CA VAL A 12 10.00 13.42 -17.56
C VAL A 12 9.18 14.55 -16.94
N ILE A 13 9.78 15.35 -16.04
CA ILE A 13 9.13 16.51 -15.42
C ILE A 13 8.76 17.55 -16.50
N SER A 14 9.69 17.91 -17.40
CA SER A 14 9.39 18.88 -18.47
C SER A 14 8.31 18.36 -19.41
N THR A 15 8.34 17.06 -19.76
CA THR A 15 7.34 16.45 -20.64
C THR A 15 5.96 16.45 -19.98
N GLY A 16 5.87 16.09 -18.70
CA GLY A 16 4.61 16.13 -17.94
C GLY A 16 4.01 17.53 -17.87
N LEU A 17 4.84 18.56 -17.65
CA LEU A 17 4.40 19.96 -17.63
C LEU A 17 3.90 20.44 -19.00
N ILE A 18 4.50 19.98 -20.10
CA ILE A 18 4.03 20.29 -21.47
C ILE A 18 2.67 19.62 -21.74
N VAL A 19 2.46 18.39 -21.30
CA VAL A 19 1.16 17.72 -21.40
C VAL A 19 0.10 18.49 -20.60
N PHE A 20 0.44 18.94 -19.39
CA PHE A 20 -0.44 19.79 -18.58
C PHE A 20 -0.77 21.13 -19.23
N TRP A 21 0.19 21.73 -19.95
CA TRP A 21 -0.06 22.92 -20.74
C TRP A 21 -1.11 22.68 -21.82
N PHE A 22 -1.10 21.52 -22.47
CA PHE A 22 -2.08 21.16 -23.51
C PHE A 22 -3.52 21.11 -22.99
N ILE A 23 -3.69 20.79 -21.70
CA ILE A 23 -5.01 20.67 -21.07
C ILE A 23 -5.51 22.03 -20.55
N ASN A 24 -4.63 22.82 -19.92
CA ASN A 24 -5.01 24.07 -19.24
C ASN A 24 -4.76 25.34 -20.07
N GLY A 25 -4.00 25.28 -21.16
CA GLY A 25 -3.66 26.44 -22.01
C GLY A 25 -2.79 27.52 -21.35
N ALA A 26 -2.46 27.39 -20.07
CA ALA A 26 -1.75 28.41 -19.31
C ALA A 26 -0.25 28.43 -19.63
N LYS A 27 0.21 29.47 -20.34
CA LYS A 27 1.61 29.67 -20.78
C LYS A 27 2.66 29.52 -19.68
N ILE A 28 2.27 29.74 -18.41
CA ILE A 28 3.14 29.61 -17.24
C ILE A 28 3.79 28.21 -17.15
N PHE A 29 3.06 27.14 -17.48
CA PHE A 29 3.57 25.77 -17.42
C PHE A 29 4.64 25.50 -18.46
N LEU A 30 4.52 26.12 -19.64
CA LEU A 30 5.47 26.01 -20.73
C LEU A 30 6.80 26.70 -20.37
N THR A 31 6.73 27.91 -19.79
CA THR A 31 7.93 28.61 -19.30
C THR A 31 8.66 27.82 -18.23
N ILE A 32 7.93 27.23 -17.29
CA ILE A 32 8.52 26.40 -16.22
C ILE A 32 9.14 25.12 -16.79
N ALA A 33 8.48 24.46 -17.74
CA ALA A 33 9.00 23.26 -18.40
C ALA A 33 10.32 23.53 -19.14
N LEU A 34 10.38 24.66 -19.87
CA LEU A 34 11.57 25.08 -20.60
C LEU A 34 12.74 25.35 -19.63
N PHE A 35 12.47 26.07 -18.53
CA PHE A 35 13.48 26.37 -17.52
C PHE A 35 14.02 25.09 -16.86
N ILE A 36 13.15 24.15 -16.48
CA ILE A 36 13.56 22.87 -15.86
C ILE A 36 14.39 22.03 -16.83
N GLY A 37 14.01 21.96 -18.10
CA GLY A 37 14.78 21.26 -19.13
C GLY A 37 16.18 21.86 -19.34
N LEU A 38 16.26 23.19 -19.43
CA LEU A 38 17.54 23.91 -19.55
C LEU A 38 18.42 23.69 -18.31
N ILE A 39 17.86 23.82 -17.11
CA ILE A 39 18.59 23.59 -15.85
C ILE A 39 19.15 22.16 -15.79
N GLY A 40 18.39 21.17 -16.27
CA GLY A 40 18.85 19.78 -16.36
C GLY A 40 20.12 19.61 -17.19
N ILE A 41 20.23 20.33 -18.30
CA ILE A 41 21.37 20.24 -19.23
C ILE A 41 22.57 21.04 -18.73
N PHE A 42 22.35 22.28 -18.32
CA PHE A 42 23.43 23.23 -18.02
C PHE A 42 23.95 23.14 -16.58
N VAL A 43 23.11 22.75 -15.61
CA VAL A 43 23.47 22.81 -14.17
C VAL A 43 23.20 21.46 -13.47
N PRO A 44 24.17 20.52 -13.50
CA PRO A 44 24.00 19.18 -12.91
C PRO A 44 23.78 19.20 -11.39
N ALA A 45 24.27 20.22 -10.68
CA ALA A 45 24.05 20.38 -9.25
C ALA A 45 22.57 20.63 -8.91
N LEU A 46 21.88 21.50 -9.67
CA LEU A 46 20.44 21.75 -9.49
C LEU A 46 19.62 20.53 -9.92
N ALA A 47 20.00 19.88 -11.02
CA ALA A 47 19.33 18.64 -11.47
C ALA A 47 19.34 17.56 -10.38
N LYS A 48 20.45 17.45 -9.62
CA LYS A 48 20.54 16.55 -8.46
C LYS A 48 19.55 16.92 -7.35
N TRP A 49 19.39 18.21 -7.05
CA TRP A 49 18.43 18.69 -6.04
C TRP A 49 16.97 18.45 -6.46
N ILE A 50 16.63 18.76 -7.72
CA ILE A 50 15.30 18.50 -8.28
C ILE A 50 14.98 17.01 -8.19
N ASN A 51 15.93 16.17 -8.61
CA ASN A 51 15.75 14.73 -8.57
C ASN A 51 15.59 14.22 -7.13
N TRP A 52 16.38 14.72 -6.19
CA TRP A 52 16.23 14.37 -4.77
C TRP A 52 14.84 14.73 -4.23
N ALA A 53 14.33 15.92 -4.56
CA ALA A 53 12.98 16.34 -4.18
C ALA A 53 11.91 15.42 -4.82
N TRP A 54 12.07 15.08 -6.09
CA TRP A 54 11.16 14.17 -6.81
C TRP A 54 11.12 12.77 -6.21
N TYR A 55 12.29 12.20 -5.88
CA TYR A 55 12.36 10.91 -5.21
C TYR A 55 11.73 10.96 -3.82
N LYS A 56 11.93 12.05 -3.07
CA LYS A 56 11.31 12.19 -1.74
C LYS A 56 9.79 12.23 -1.80
N ILE A 57 9.22 12.85 -2.83
CA ILE A 57 7.77 12.80 -3.10
C ILE A 57 7.35 11.36 -3.42
N SER A 58 8.10 10.67 -4.29
CA SER A 58 7.83 9.27 -4.66
C SER A 58 7.87 8.32 -3.45
N ASP A 59 8.80 8.51 -2.52
CA ASP A 59 8.89 7.70 -1.29
C ASP A 59 7.66 7.88 -0.39
N ILE A 60 7.22 9.12 -0.21
CA ILE A 60 6.00 9.43 0.55
C ILE A 60 4.79 8.80 -0.15
N MET A 61 4.71 8.91 -1.47
CA MET A 61 3.66 8.29 -2.27
C MET A 61 3.66 6.77 -2.11
N GLY A 62 4.84 6.14 -2.12
CA GLY A 62 5.02 4.70 -1.89
C GLY A 62 4.55 4.26 -0.50
N PHE A 63 4.87 5.04 0.54
CA PHE A 63 4.38 4.79 1.90
C PHE A 63 2.85 4.84 1.99
N VAL A 64 2.23 5.82 1.35
CA VAL A 64 0.76 5.92 1.28
C VAL A 64 0.18 4.76 0.48
N MET A 65 0.76 4.45 -0.69
CA MET A 65 0.29 3.38 -1.57
C MET A 65 0.35 2.01 -0.92
N SER A 66 1.35 1.72 -0.09
CA SER A 66 1.42 0.47 0.67
C SER A 66 0.19 0.29 1.57
N LYS A 67 -0.22 1.36 2.28
CA LYS A 67 -1.42 1.34 3.12
C LYS A 67 -2.70 1.24 2.32
N VAL A 68 -2.78 1.95 1.19
CA VAL A 68 -3.93 1.89 0.27
C VAL A 68 -4.10 0.49 -0.27
N LEU A 69 -3.02 -0.14 -0.74
CA LEU A 69 -3.05 -1.49 -1.30
C LEU A 69 -3.47 -2.51 -0.24
N LEU A 70 -2.91 -2.43 0.97
CA LEU A 70 -3.36 -3.28 2.10
C LEU A 70 -4.85 -3.06 2.42
N SER A 71 -5.31 -1.81 2.40
CA SER A 71 -6.72 -1.48 2.65
C SER A 71 -7.62 -2.07 1.56
N ILE A 72 -7.23 -1.96 0.29
CA ILE A 72 -7.96 -2.55 -0.84
C ILE A 72 -8.02 -4.06 -0.69
N VAL A 73 -6.92 -4.72 -0.34
CA VAL A 73 -6.91 -6.18 -0.12
C VAL A 73 -7.81 -6.55 1.06
N PHE A 74 -7.72 -5.80 2.16
CA PHE A 74 -8.55 -6.05 3.34
C PHE A 74 -10.04 -5.89 3.02
N PHE A 75 -10.46 -4.76 2.44
CA PHE A 75 -11.86 -4.50 2.16
C PHE A 75 -12.39 -5.28 0.95
N GLY A 76 -11.55 -5.61 -0.03
CA GLY A 76 -11.93 -6.35 -1.23
C GLY A 76 -11.97 -7.86 -1.03
N PHE A 77 -11.13 -8.42 -0.15
CA PHE A 77 -11.06 -9.87 0.06
C PHE A 77 -11.37 -10.28 1.51
N LEU A 78 -10.60 -9.80 2.49
CA LEU A 78 -10.72 -10.29 3.87
C LEU A 78 -12.06 -9.91 4.51
N PHE A 79 -12.53 -8.70 4.27
CA PHE A 79 -13.79 -8.18 4.79
C PHE A 79 -15.01 -8.96 4.27
N PRO A 80 -15.20 -9.18 2.95
CA PRO A 80 -16.32 -9.99 2.48
C PRO A 80 -16.20 -11.44 2.92
N VAL A 81 -14.99 -12.03 2.97
CA VAL A 81 -14.80 -13.39 3.50
C VAL A 81 -15.21 -13.47 4.97
N SER A 82 -14.85 -12.48 5.79
CA SER A 82 -15.28 -12.39 7.19
C SER A 82 -16.79 -12.27 7.32
N LEU A 83 -17.42 -11.45 6.47
CA LEU A 83 -18.87 -11.27 6.47
C LEU A 83 -19.60 -12.57 6.09
N LEU A 84 -19.13 -13.26 5.04
CA LEU A 84 -19.65 -14.57 4.65
C LEU A 84 -19.50 -15.57 5.80
N ASN A 85 -18.33 -15.67 6.43
CA ASN A 85 -18.12 -16.56 7.56
C ASN A 85 -19.07 -16.26 8.75
N LYS A 86 -19.34 -14.98 9.02
CA LYS A 86 -20.33 -14.56 10.03
C LYS A 86 -21.75 -14.94 9.64
N LEU A 87 -22.12 -14.80 8.37
CA LEU A 87 -23.44 -15.20 7.85
C LEU A 87 -23.66 -16.71 7.91
N PHE A 88 -22.64 -17.52 7.59
CA PHE A 88 -22.68 -18.98 7.69
C PHE A 88 -22.59 -19.51 9.14
N LYS A 89 -22.62 -18.61 10.14
CA LYS A 89 -22.95 -18.90 11.55
C LYS A 89 -22.09 -19.98 12.24
N LYS A 90 -20.90 -20.30 11.72
CA LYS A 90 -19.93 -21.07 12.48
C LYS A 90 -19.43 -20.16 13.59
N ASN A 91 -19.81 -20.47 14.83
CA ASN A 91 -19.29 -19.84 16.03
C ASN A 91 -18.24 -20.77 16.67
N PRO A 92 -17.12 -21.09 15.97
CA PRO A 92 -16.16 -22.10 16.43
C PRO A 92 -15.53 -21.72 17.77
N LEU A 93 -15.50 -20.42 18.08
CA LEU A 93 -14.88 -19.88 19.28
C LEU A 93 -15.88 -19.65 20.44
N GLN A 94 -17.16 -20.05 20.29
CA GLN A 94 -18.21 -19.87 21.31
C GLN A 94 -18.26 -18.45 21.89
N LEU A 95 -17.98 -17.42 21.08
CA LEU A 95 -17.79 -16.03 21.52
C LEU A 95 -19.07 -15.37 22.05
N LYS A 96 -20.24 -15.98 21.81
CA LYS A 96 -21.51 -15.55 22.39
C LYS A 96 -21.86 -16.52 23.50
N LYS A 97 -22.31 -16.03 24.66
CA LYS A 97 -22.80 -16.87 25.75
C LYS A 97 -23.98 -17.70 25.25
N GLN A 98 -23.79 -19.02 25.15
CA GLN A 98 -24.82 -19.98 24.72
C GLN A 98 -25.48 -20.69 25.90
N SER A 99 -24.83 -20.70 27.08
CA SER A 99 -25.22 -21.46 28.27
C SER A 99 -24.65 -20.80 29.54
N ASP A 100 -25.07 -21.26 30.72
CA ASP A 100 -24.53 -20.78 32.00
C ASP A 100 -23.07 -21.15 32.23
N THR A 101 -22.57 -22.19 31.56
CA THR A 101 -21.17 -22.59 31.56
C THR A 101 -20.65 -22.75 30.13
N TYR A 102 -19.38 -22.41 29.91
CA TYR A 102 -18.66 -22.68 28.67
C TYR A 102 -18.08 -24.11 28.62
N TRP A 103 -18.32 -24.90 29.68
CA TRP A 103 -17.81 -26.26 29.80
C TRP A 103 -18.66 -27.21 28.95
N THR A 104 -18.01 -27.98 28.09
CA THR A 104 -18.65 -29.10 27.38
C THR A 104 -18.46 -30.38 28.19
N GLU A 105 -19.55 -31.07 28.55
CA GLU A 105 -19.47 -32.36 29.21
C GLU A 105 -18.83 -33.39 28.26
N ARG A 106 -17.59 -33.80 28.56
CA ARG A 106 -16.98 -34.95 27.89
C ARG A 106 -17.46 -36.22 28.57
N LYS A 107 -18.45 -36.89 27.98
CA LYS A 107 -18.85 -38.26 28.35
C LYS A 107 -17.85 -39.29 27.79
N HIS A 108 -16.56 -39.04 27.96
CA HIS A 108 -15.50 -39.98 27.55
C HIS A 108 -15.29 -41.00 28.65
N LYS A 109 -15.48 -42.28 28.36
CA LYS A 109 -15.09 -43.36 29.27
C LYS A 109 -13.61 -43.61 29.08
N TYR A 110 -12.82 -43.15 30.04
CA TYR A 110 -11.38 -43.36 30.05
C TYR A 110 -11.04 -44.84 29.94
N SER A 111 -10.17 -45.17 28.99
CA SER A 111 -9.61 -46.50 28.78
C SER A 111 -8.13 -46.52 29.15
N ALA A 112 -7.56 -47.70 29.38
CA ALA A 112 -6.15 -47.83 29.75
C ALA A 112 -5.18 -47.18 28.75
N LYS A 113 -5.56 -47.13 27.46
CA LYS A 113 -4.79 -46.48 26.39
C LYS A 113 -4.74 -44.95 26.53
N ASP A 114 -5.73 -44.32 27.16
CA ASP A 114 -5.76 -42.88 27.37
C ASP A 114 -4.77 -42.43 28.47
N LEU A 115 -4.19 -43.38 29.20
CA LEU A 115 -3.21 -43.15 30.28
C LEU A 115 -1.77 -43.44 29.85
N GLU A 116 -1.55 -43.98 28.64
CA GLU A 116 -0.22 -44.29 28.14
C GLU A 116 0.53 -43.02 27.70
N ASP A 117 -0.18 -42.02 27.16
CA ASP A 117 0.37 -40.72 26.77
C ASP A 117 -0.44 -39.59 27.44
N VAL A 118 -0.02 -39.21 28.65
CA VAL A 118 -0.68 -38.21 29.51
C VAL A 118 -0.28 -36.75 29.23
N TRP A 119 0.58 -36.50 28.24
CA TRP A 119 1.10 -35.16 27.92
C TRP A 119 0.64 -34.61 26.56
#